data_AF-A0A6I6WTV5-F1
#
_entry.id   AF-A0A6I6WTV5-F1
#
_cell.length_a   1.000
_cell.length_b   1.000
_cell.length_c   1.000
_cell.angle_alpha   90.00
_cell.angle_beta   90.00
_cell.angle_gamma   90.00
#
_symmetry.space_group_name_H-M   'P 1'
#
loop_
_entity.id
_entity.type
_entity.pdbx_description
1 polymer ?
#
loop_
_entity_poly.entity_id
_entity_poly.type
_entity_poly.pdbx_seq_one_letter_code
_entity_poly.pdbx_strand_id
1 'polypeptide(L)'
;MGVVVGLPGEFAQSYHLRTPGGGIDWRAKGDGTTLRPVSVPVTHATPGNGGARYDAPTGTAAFPITVHHADGGVSDSSLVLTCDEVARWGEQFAALLAQERSR
;
A
#
# COMPACT_ATOMS: atom_id res chain seq x y z
N MET A 1 20.07 7.68 -6.84
CA MET A 1 20.17 7.01 -5.53
C MET A 1 21.31 7.69 -4.75
N GLY A 2 21.07 8.17 -3.52
CA GLY A 2 22.08 8.84 -2.66
C GLY A 2 22.59 7.91 -1.55
N VAL A 3 23.76 8.16 -0.97
CA VAL A 3 24.26 7.43 0.22
C VAL A 3 24.03 8.29 1.47
N VAL A 4 23.46 7.68 2.52
CA VAL A 4 23.34 8.31 3.85
C VAL A 4 24.72 8.33 4.51
N VAL A 5 25.20 9.53 4.84
CA VAL A 5 26.50 9.74 5.49
C VAL A 5 26.36 10.34 6.90
N GLY A 6 25.15 10.70 7.31
CA GLY A 6 24.85 11.13 8.67
C GLY A 6 23.34 11.14 8.95
N LEU A 7 22.95 10.57 10.09
CA LEU A 7 21.58 10.60 10.61
C LEU A 7 21.48 11.64 11.74
N PRO A 8 20.32 12.29 11.92
CA PRO A 8 20.08 13.16 13.06
C PRO A 8 20.20 12.39 14.37
N GLY A 9 20.94 12.94 15.32
CA GLY A 9 21.29 12.29 16.58
C GLY A 9 22.41 13.04 17.30
N GLU A 10 23.23 12.34 18.09
CA GLU A 10 24.27 12.95 18.94
C GLU A 10 25.30 13.80 18.17
N PHE A 11 25.55 13.47 16.89
CA PHE A 11 26.62 14.08 16.10
C PHE A 11 26.12 14.98 14.95
N ALA A 12 24.81 15.06 14.69
CA ALA A 12 24.24 15.90 13.63
C ALA A 12 22.78 16.29 13.92
N GLN A 13 22.39 17.53 13.61
CA GLN A 13 21.00 18.01 13.72
C GLN A 13 20.21 17.88 12.40
N SER A 14 20.85 17.34 11.36
CA SER A 14 20.31 17.25 10.00
C SER A 14 20.68 15.90 9.38
N TYR A 15 19.88 15.43 8.43
CA TYR A 15 20.28 14.31 7.56
C TYR A 15 21.32 14.79 6.56
N HIS A 16 22.37 14.00 6.34
CA HIS A 16 23.40 14.27 5.34
C HIS A 16 23.40 13.15 4.30
N LEU A 17 23.26 13.54 3.02
CA LEU A 17 23.30 12.65 1.87
C LEU A 17 24.42 13.08 0.92
N ARG A 18 25.18 12.12 0.39
CA ARG A 18 26.16 12.35 -0.68
C ARG A 18 25.75 11.62 -1.95
N THR A 19 25.85 12.29 -3.09
CA THR A 19 25.63 11.66 -4.39
C THR A 19 26.76 10.66 -4.68
N PRO A 20 26.46 9.41 -5.07
CA PRO A 20 27.49 8.46 -5.48
C PRO A 20 28.27 9.03 -6.66
N GLY A 21 29.60 9.00 -6.60
CA GLY A 21 30.48 9.54 -7.64
C GLY A 21 30.95 10.98 -7.41
N GLY A 22 30.57 11.62 -6.30
CA GLY A 22 30.96 13.00 -6.01
C GLY A 22 29.96 13.99 -6.61
N GLY A 23 29.55 14.97 -5.80
CA GLY A 23 28.50 15.91 -6.12
C GLY A 23 28.21 16.80 -4.91
N ILE A 24 27.22 17.68 -5.03
CA ILE A 24 26.83 18.56 -3.94
C ILE A 24 26.25 17.72 -2.80
N ASP A 25 26.89 17.80 -1.63
CA ASP A 25 26.36 17.21 -0.41
C ASP A 25 25.01 17.86 -0.06
N TRP A 26 24.01 17.04 0.18
CA TRP A 26 22.66 17.48 0.49
C TRP A 26 22.38 17.39 1.99
N ARG A 27 21.65 18.38 2.51
CA ARG A 27 21.26 18.48 3.91
C ARG A 27 19.75 18.63 4.05
N ALA A 28 19.16 17.86 4.94
CA ALA A 28 17.74 17.92 5.31
C ALA A 28 17.59 18.22 6.80
N LYS A 29 16.52 18.91 7.19
CA LYS A 29 16.18 19.05 8.62
C LYS A 29 16.05 17.67 9.26
N GLY A 30 16.61 17.51 10.45
CA GLY A 30 16.58 16.24 11.19
C GLY A 30 15.21 15.89 11.78
N ASP A 31 14.23 16.78 11.64
CA ASP A 31 12.83 16.56 12.02
C ASP A 31 12.06 15.65 11.04
N GLY A 32 12.72 15.16 9.98
CA GLY A 32 12.12 14.26 9.00
C GLY A 32 11.08 14.90 8.08
N THR A 33 10.75 16.18 8.25
CA THR A 33 9.71 16.90 7.47
C THR A 33 10.07 17.07 5.99
N THR A 34 11.35 16.88 5.67
CA THR A 34 11.90 16.96 4.31
C THR A 34 12.03 15.60 3.63
N LEU A 35 11.75 14.50 4.35
CA LEU A 35 11.68 13.17 3.79
C LEU A 35 10.26 12.97 3.24
N ARG A 36 10.15 12.76 1.92
CA ARG A 36 8.91 12.22 1.36
C ARG A 36 8.85 10.74 1.74
N PRO A 37 7.72 10.24 2.28
CA PRO A 37 7.54 8.81 2.47
C PRO A 37 7.80 8.11 1.14
N VAL A 38 8.77 7.19 1.11
CA VAL A 38 8.89 6.27 -0.02
C VAL A 38 7.69 5.35 0.09
N SER A 39 6.83 5.32 -0.93
CA SER A 39 5.70 4.39 -0.95
C SER A 39 6.25 2.96 -0.80
N VAL A 40 5.91 2.31 0.29
CA VAL A 40 6.32 0.92 0.52
C VAL A 40 5.55 0.03 -0.45
N PRO A 41 6.24 -0.81 -1.24
CA PRO A 41 5.58 -1.69 -2.20
C PRO A 41 4.48 -2.53 -1.55
N VAL A 42 3.33 -2.63 -2.22
CA VAL A 42 2.24 -3.54 -1.86
C VAL A 42 2.63 -4.96 -2.27
N THR A 43 2.38 -5.93 -1.39
CA THR A 43 2.61 -7.35 -1.67
C THR A 43 1.33 -8.06 -2.07
N HIS A 44 0.25 -7.86 -1.32
CA HIS A 44 -1.06 -8.45 -1.57
C HIS A 44 -2.15 -7.71 -0.78
N ALA A 45 -3.40 -8.06 -1.05
CA ALA A 45 -4.56 -7.58 -0.29
C ALA A 45 -5.41 -8.76 0.17
N THR A 46 -6.03 -8.61 1.34
CA THR A 46 -6.96 -9.58 1.92
C THR A 46 -8.31 -8.94 2.17
N PRO A 47 -9.41 -9.71 2.25
CA PRO A 47 -10.69 -9.20 2.73
C PRO A 47 -10.52 -8.53 4.09
N GLY A 48 -11.07 -7.32 4.22
CA GLY A 48 -11.06 -6.55 5.46
C GLY A 48 -12.27 -6.86 6.32
N ASN A 49 -12.34 -6.21 7.49
CA ASN A 49 -13.48 -6.33 8.38
C ASN A 49 -14.66 -5.51 7.86
N GLY A 50 -15.84 -6.13 7.75
CA GLY A 50 -17.09 -5.46 7.37
C GLY A 50 -17.76 -6.07 6.13
N GLY A 51 -18.99 -5.66 5.88
CA GLY A 51 -19.75 -6.08 4.70
C GLY A 51 -19.48 -5.21 3.49
N ALA A 52 -19.73 -5.74 2.29
CA ALA A 52 -19.77 -4.96 1.07
C ALA A 52 -20.86 -3.90 1.14
N ARG A 53 -20.62 -2.73 0.56
CA ARG A 53 -21.58 -1.62 0.49
C ARG A 53 -21.87 -1.30 -0.96
N TYR A 54 -23.14 -1.19 -1.31
CA TYR A 54 -23.55 -0.76 -2.64
C TYR A 54 -23.81 0.75 -2.64
N ASP A 55 -23.19 1.44 -3.59
CA ASP A 55 -23.35 2.87 -3.85
C ASP A 55 -24.19 3.07 -5.11
N ALA A 56 -25.49 3.28 -4.92
CA ALA A 56 -26.45 3.40 -6.01
C ALA A 56 -26.17 4.59 -6.97
N PRO A 57 -25.78 5.78 -6.50
CA PRO A 57 -25.37 6.89 -7.37
C PRO A 57 -24.27 6.56 -8.39
N THR A 58 -23.31 5.71 -8.01
CA THR A 58 -22.18 5.35 -8.89
C THR A 58 -22.34 3.96 -9.53
N GLY A 59 -23.36 3.20 -9.13
CA GLY A 59 -23.58 1.83 -9.59
C GLY A 59 -22.45 0.89 -9.21
N THR A 60 -21.77 1.15 -8.09
CA THR A 60 -20.58 0.40 -7.67
C THR A 60 -20.78 -0.26 -6.31
N ALA A 61 -20.04 -1.34 -6.07
CA ALA A 61 -19.94 -2.00 -4.79
C ALA A 61 -18.52 -1.82 -4.22
N ALA A 62 -18.42 -1.42 -2.98
CA ALA A 62 -17.18 -1.28 -2.24
C ALA A 62 -17.04 -2.41 -1.21
N PHE A 63 -15.95 -3.16 -1.30
CA PHE A 63 -15.59 -4.22 -0.36
C PHE A 63 -14.42 -3.76 0.49
N PRO A 64 -14.52 -3.79 1.84
CA PRO A 64 -13.38 -3.46 2.68
C PRO A 64 -12.26 -4.47 2.43
N ILE A 65 -11.03 -3.97 2.27
CA ILE A 65 -9.82 -4.78 2.11
C ILE A 65 -8.71 -4.25 3.02
N THR A 66 -7.80 -5.13 3.39
CA THR A 66 -6.55 -4.79 4.05
C THR A 66 -5.41 -5.01 3.07
N VAL A 67 -4.60 -3.98 2.83
CA VAL A 67 -3.44 -4.01 1.94
C VAL A 67 -2.19 -4.25 2.77
N HIS A 68 -1.39 -5.25 2.37
CA HIS A 68 -0.16 -5.67 3.06
C HIS A 68 1.07 -5.16 2.32
N HIS A 69 1.99 -4.55 3.05
CA HIS A 69 3.20 -3.92 2.50
C HIS A 69 4.45 -4.78 2.75
N ALA A 70 5.48 -4.55 1.94
CA ALA A 70 6.72 -5.33 1.98
C ALA A 70 7.53 -5.18 3.28
N ASP A 71 7.27 -4.12 4.05
CA ASP A 71 7.87 -3.88 5.37
C ASP A 71 7.09 -4.52 6.52
N GLY A 72 6.00 -5.25 6.22
CA GLY A 72 5.09 -5.84 7.21
C GLY A 72 4.01 -4.88 7.70
N GLY A 73 3.97 -3.63 7.21
CA GLY A 73 2.89 -2.69 7.47
C GLY A 73 1.58 -3.10 6.79
N VAL A 74 0.47 -2.59 7.32
CA VAL A 74 -0.87 -2.79 6.75
C VAL A 74 -1.61 -1.47 6.63
N SER A 75 -2.50 -1.37 5.65
CA SER A 75 -3.43 -0.24 5.49
C SER A 75 -4.84 -0.69 5.13
N ASP A 76 -5.85 0.02 5.65
CA ASP A 76 -7.25 -0.21 5.31
C ASP A 76 -7.60 0.49 4.00
N SER A 77 -8.33 -0.20 3.13
CA SER A 77 -8.75 0.32 1.83
C SER A 77 -10.09 -0.31 1.38
N SER A 78 -10.51 0.00 0.16
CA SER A 78 -11.73 -0.54 -0.44
C SER A 78 -11.48 -0.99 -1.87
N LEU A 79 -11.86 -2.23 -2.18
CA LEU A 79 -11.98 -2.71 -3.55
C LEU A 79 -13.33 -2.25 -4.08
N VAL A 80 -13.31 -1.33 -5.04
CA VAL A 80 -14.52 -0.81 -5.69
C VAL A 80 -14.69 -1.51 -7.04
N LEU A 81 -15.85 -2.12 -7.24
CA LEU A 81 -16.20 -2.88 -8.44
C LEU A 81 -17.52 -2.37 -9.00
N THR A 82 -17.68 -2.41 -10.32
CA THR A 82 -18.99 -2.21 -10.94
C THR A 82 -19.89 -3.44 -10.72
N CYS A 83 -21.20 -3.30 -10.91
CA CYS A 83 -22.12 -4.43 -10.81
C CYS A 83 -21.74 -5.60 -11.75
N ASP A 84 -21.28 -5.31 -12.96
CA ASP A 84 -20.87 -6.35 -13.93
C ASP A 84 -19.62 -7.10 -13.44
N GLU A 85 -18.68 -6.39 -12.82
CA GLU A 85 -17.50 -7.00 -12.21
C GLU A 85 -17.86 -7.85 -11.00
N VAL A 86 -18.79 -7.39 -10.16
CA VAL A 86 -19.33 -8.17 -9.03
C VAL A 86 -19.97 -9.47 -9.54
N ALA A 87 -20.81 -9.41 -10.57
CA ALA A 87 -21.45 -10.59 -11.14
C ALA A 87 -20.41 -11.59 -11.66
N ARG A 88 -19.44 -11.11 -12.46
CA ARG A 88 -18.37 -11.93 -13.02
C ARG A 88 -17.53 -12.62 -11.95
N TRP A 89 -17.17 -11.90 -10.88
CA TRP A 89 -16.39 -12.49 -9.78
C TRP A 89 -17.23 -13.46 -8.95
N GLY A 90 -18.52 -13.18 -8.77
CA GLY A 90 -19.46 -14.10 -8.11
C GLY A 90 -19.51 -15.48 -8.78
N GLU A 91 -19.56 -15.51 -10.11
CA GLU A 91 -19.51 -16.77 -10.88
C GLU A 91 -18.19 -17.52 -10.68
N GLN A 92 -17.06 -16.82 -10.70
CA GLN A 92 -15.74 -17.42 -10.47
C GLN A 92 -15.62 -18.00 -9.06
N PHE A 93 -16.09 -17.28 -8.03
CA PHE A 93 -16.10 -17.79 -6.66
C PHE A 93 -17.01 -19.01 -6.51
N ALA A 94 -18.19 -19.00 -7.13
CA ALA A 94 -19.09 -20.15 -7.11
C ALA A 94 -18.44 -21.39 -7.75
N ALA A 95 -17.73 -21.23 -8.86
CA ALA A 95 -17.00 -22.32 -9.52
C ALA A 95 -15.89 -22.90 -8.62
N LEU A 96 -15.09 -22.04 -7.98
CA LEU A 96 -14.03 -22.48 -7.04
C LEU A 96 -14.61 -23.24 -5.83
N LEU A 97 -15.72 -22.76 -5.27
CA LEU A 97 -16.40 -23.44 -4.16
C LEU A 97 -17.00 -24.79 -4.59
N ALA A 98 -17.54 -24.88 -5.80
CA ALA A 98 -18.03 -26.14 -6.35
C ALA A 98 -16.89 -27.16 -6.53
N GLN A 99 -15.72 -26.71 -7.01
CA GLN A 99 -14.54 -27.55 -7.14
C GLN A 99 -14.06 -28.11 -5.78
N GLU A 100 -14.00 -27.28 -4.74
CA GLU A 100 -13.60 -27.74 -3.41
C GLU A 100 -14.56 -28.80 -2.83
N ARG A 101 -15.88 -28.64 -3.05
CA ARG A 101 -16.89 -29.60 -2.58
C ARG A 101 -16.88 -30.94 -3.31
N SER A 102 -16.24 -31.01 -4.47
CA SER A 102 -16.12 -32.23 -5.27
C SER A 102 -14.89 -33.07 -4.91
N ARG A 103 -14.07 -32.58 -3.99
CA ARG A 103 -12.85 -33.22 -3.50
C ARG A 103 -13.11 -34.07 -2.27
#